data_AF-S6TDQ0-F1
#
_entry.id   AF-S6TDQ0-F1
#
_cell.length_a   1.000
_cell.length_b   1.000
_cell.length_c   1.000
_cell.angle_alpha   90.00
_cell.angle_beta   90.00
_cell.angle_gamma   90.00
#
_symmetry.space_group_name_H-M   'P 1'
#
loop_
_entity.id
_entity.type
_entity.pdbx_description
1 polymer ?
#
loop_
_entity_poly.entity_id
_entity_poly.type
_entity_poly.pdbx_seq_one_letter_code
_entity_poly.pdbx_strand_id
1 'polypeptide(L)'
;EPQPDLRNQIETALQGKAVRLVRIGAEYAGKGSADGSDGEAGLIELDQLTPQELFSRAWQDNFGSEVDEQTLTDFATLLREVQQESEQP
;
A
#
# COMPACT_ATOMS: atom_id res chain seq x y z
N GLU A 1 3.45 -7.01 -25.20
CA GLU A 1 2.17 -7.55 -24.68
C GLU A 1 2.39 -8.07 -23.27
N PRO A 2 1.41 -7.93 -22.35
CA PRO A 2 1.54 -8.47 -20.99
C PRO A 2 1.65 -10.00 -21.04
N GLN A 3 2.66 -10.56 -20.37
CA GLN A 3 2.87 -12.01 -20.33
C GLN A 3 2.05 -12.64 -19.19
N PRO A 4 1.04 -13.48 -19.49
CA PRO A 4 0.16 -14.03 -18.47
C PRO A 4 0.89 -14.95 -17.47
N ASP A 5 1.99 -15.58 -17.90
CA ASP A 5 2.77 -16.51 -17.08
C ASP A 5 3.84 -15.85 -16.20
N LEU A 6 4.06 -14.53 -16.37
CA LEU A 6 5.12 -13.79 -15.67
C LEU A 6 4.98 -13.87 -14.14
N ARG A 7 3.74 -13.85 -13.64
CA ARG A 7 3.44 -14.03 -12.22
C ARG A 7 3.96 -15.37 -11.70
N ASN A 8 3.59 -16.47 -12.36
CA ASN A 8 3.98 -17.82 -11.94
C ASN A 8 5.50 -17.98 -11.93
N GLN A 9 6.19 -17.40 -12.90
CA GLN A 9 7.65 -17.42 -12.99
C GLN A 9 8.31 -16.67 -11.84
N ILE A 10 7.79 -15.49 -11.48
CA ILE A 10 8.28 -14.72 -10.34
C ILE A 10 8.03 -15.49 -9.04
N GLU A 11 6.83 -16.04 -8.82
CA GLU A 11 6.51 -16.79 -7.60
C GLU A 11 7.39 -18.04 -7.44
N THR A 12 7.67 -18.74 -8.53
CA THR A 12 8.61 -19.89 -8.53
C THR A 12 10.03 -19.44 -8.16
N ALA A 13 10.49 -18.31 -8.68
CA ALA A 13 11.82 -17.76 -8.37
C ALA A 13 11.94 -17.25 -6.93
N LEU A 14 10.83 -16.83 -6.31
CA LEU A 14 10.78 -16.40 -4.92
C LEU A 14 10.70 -17.56 -3.92
N GLN A 15 10.41 -18.77 -4.39
CA GLN A 15 10.29 -19.95 -3.53
C GLN A 15 11.61 -20.23 -2.79
N GLY A 16 11.54 -20.34 -1.45
CA GLY A 16 12.71 -20.51 -0.59
C GLY A 16 13.42 -19.21 -0.17
N LYS A 17 12.93 -18.04 -0.60
CA LYS A 17 13.40 -16.73 -0.14
C LYS A 17 12.43 -16.17 0.91
N ALA A 18 12.94 -15.45 1.90
CA ALA A 18 12.13 -14.79 2.95
C ALA A 18 11.49 -13.47 2.45
N VAL A 19 10.89 -13.47 1.27
CA VAL A 19 10.27 -12.30 0.63
C VAL A 19 8.92 -12.67 0.03
N ARG A 20 8.05 -11.68 -0.19
CA ARG A 20 6.73 -11.87 -0.80
C ARG A 20 6.52 -10.86 -1.93
N LEU A 21 5.84 -11.29 -2.99
CA LEU A 21 5.50 -10.43 -4.11
C LEU A 21 4.31 -9.52 -3.73
N VAL A 22 4.50 -8.20 -3.84
CA VAL A 22 3.46 -7.20 -3.49
C VAL A 22 2.66 -6.76 -4.73
N ARG A 23 3.34 -6.41 -5.84
CA ARG A 23 2.67 -6.04 -7.10
C ARG A 23 3.55 -6.33 -8.32
N ILE A 24 2.92 -6.45 -9.50
CA ILE A 24 3.60 -6.42 -10.81
C ILE A 24 2.97 -5.29 -11.61
N GLY A 25 3.76 -4.28 -11.96
CA GLY A 25 3.36 -3.17 -12.84
C GLY A 25 3.97 -3.33 -14.23
N ALA A 26 3.27 -2.84 -15.26
CA ALA A 26 3.81 -2.76 -16.62
C ALA A 26 4.29 -1.32 -16.88
N GLU A 27 5.58 -1.14 -17.14
CA GLU A 27 6.13 0.16 -17.53
C GLU A 27 6.35 0.20 -19.05
N TYR A 28 5.77 1.22 -19.69
CA TYR A 28 5.95 1.47 -21.11
C TYR A 28 6.83 2.70 -21.27
N ALA A 29 8.10 2.49 -21.62
CA ALA A 29 9.02 3.58 -21.95
C ALA A 29 8.54 4.28 -23.22
N GLY A 30 7.79 5.38 -23.08
CA GLY A 30 7.34 6.17 -24.23
C GLY A 30 6.14 7.09 -24.07
N LYS A 31 5.51 7.23 -22.90
CA LYS A 31 4.38 8.15 -22.74
C LYS A 31 4.45 8.92 -21.44
N GLY A 32 5.35 9.90 -21.40
CA GLY A 32 5.29 10.97 -20.43
C GLY A 32 3.95 11.69 -20.54
N SER A 33 3.31 11.91 -19.39
CA SER A 33 2.35 12.98 -19.11
C SER A 33 1.13 13.05 -20.04
N ALA A 34 0.13 12.18 -19.84
CA ALA A 34 -1.30 12.51 -20.07
C ALA A 34 -2.20 11.29 -19.78
N ASP A 35 -2.32 10.90 -18.51
CA ASP A 35 -3.59 10.60 -17.84
C ASP A 35 -3.29 10.40 -16.36
N GLY A 36 -4.04 11.07 -15.50
CA GLY A 36 -3.69 11.24 -14.08
C GLY A 36 -3.73 9.95 -13.26
N SER A 37 -2.91 9.95 -12.20
CA SER A 37 -3.05 9.14 -10.99
C SER A 37 -2.42 7.74 -10.94
N ASP A 38 -1.17 7.58 -11.38
CA ASP A 38 -0.27 6.56 -10.78
C ASP A 38 1.21 6.82 -11.11
N GLY A 39 1.56 8.11 -11.25
CA GLY A 39 2.93 8.53 -11.49
C GLY A 39 3.74 8.42 -10.20
N GLU A 40 4.61 7.42 -10.13
CA GLU A 40 5.94 7.53 -9.52
C GLU A 40 6.02 8.15 -8.10
N ALA A 41 5.00 8.00 -7.27
CA ALA A 41 5.20 8.03 -5.83
C ALA A 41 5.96 6.75 -5.49
N GLY A 42 7.29 6.84 -5.58
CA GLY A 42 8.23 5.74 -5.37
C GLY A 42 7.73 4.86 -4.24
N LEU A 43 7.63 3.56 -4.52
CA LEU A 43 7.14 2.53 -3.60
C LEU A 43 7.59 2.86 -2.18
N ILE A 44 6.71 3.47 -1.40
CA ILE A 44 7.04 3.84 -0.02
C ILE A 44 7.03 2.51 0.72
N GLU A 45 8.21 2.11 1.19
CA GLU A 45 8.36 0.93 2.00
C GLU A 45 7.40 1.03 3.19
N LEU A 46 6.64 -0.03 3.44
CA LEU A 46 5.63 -0.06 4.51
C LEU A 46 6.24 0.21 5.89
N ASP A 47 7.52 -0.07 6.07
CA ASP A 47 8.28 0.20 7.30
C ASP A 47 8.42 1.71 7.60
N GLN A 48 8.29 2.57 6.58
CA GLN A 48 8.36 4.03 6.72
C GLN A 48 6.98 4.68 6.88
N LEU A 49 5.90 3.92 6.72
CA LEU A 49 4.52 4.40 6.84
C LEU A 49 3.99 4.14 8.24
N THR A 50 3.50 5.19 8.90
CA THR A 50 2.75 5.00 10.13
C THR A 50 1.36 4.44 9.81
N PRO A 51 0.69 3.75 10.78
CA PRO A 51 -0.68 3.28 10.59
C PRO A 51 -1.67 4.39 10.22
N GLN A 52 -1.45 5.61 10.70
CA GLN A 52 -2.27 6.78 10.38
C GLN A 52 -2.08 7.24 8.94
N GLU A 53 -0.85 7.31 8.45
CA GLU A 53 -0.56 7.67 7.06
C GLU A 53 -1.12 6.64 6.08
N LEU A 54 -1.03 5.35 6.42
CA LEU A 54 -1.62 4.28 5.63
C LEU A 54 -3.15 4.40 5.59
N PHE A 55 -3.78 4.72 6.72
CA PHE A 55 -5.22 4.93 6.81
C PHE A 55 -5.68 6.12 5.95
N SER A 56 -5.02 7.27 6.06
CA SER A 56 -5.33 8.46 5.25
C SER A 56 -5.21 8.18 3.75
N ARG A 57 -4.18 7.45 3.33
CA ARG A 57 -4.00 7.07 1.93
C ARG A 57 -5.10 6.12 1.43
N ALA A 58 -5.40 5.08 2.19
CA ALA A 58 -6.47 4.14 1.86
C ALA A 58 -7.84 4.84 1.81
N TRP A 59 -8.06 5.81 2.70
CA TRP A 59 -9.28 6.62 2.72
C TRP A 59 -9.41 7.48 1.45
N GLN A 60 -8.35 8.19 1.07
CA GLN A 60 -8.31 8.98 -0.17
C GLN A 60 -8.54 8.10 -1.40
N ASP A 61 -7.93 6.91 -1.46
CA ASP A 61 -8.09 5.98 -2.59
C ASP A 61 -9.53 5.43 -2.67
N ASN A 62 -10.19 5.20 -1.53
CA ASN A 62 -11.53 4.61 -1.49
C ASN A 62 -12.66 5.64 -1.63
N PHE A 63 -12.48 6.85 -1.08
CA PHE A 63 -13.54 7.87 -1.00
C PHE A 63 -13.26 9.10 -1.87
N GLY A 64 -12.05 9.25 -2.41
CA GLY A 64 -11.66 10.38 -3.26
C GLY A 64 -11.56 11.73 -2.52
N SER A 65 -11.62 11.71 -1.18
CA SER A 65 -11.56 12.89 -0.33
C SER A 65 -10.64 12.66 0.85
N GLU A 66 -10.09 13.74 1.41
CA GLU A 66 -9.28 13.65 2.61
C GLU A 66 -10.13 13.17 3.80
N VAL A 67 -9.45 12.55 4.76
CA VAL A 67 -10.07 12.13 6.01
C VAL A 67 -10.23 13.36 6.92
N ASP A 68 -11.38 13.46 7.58
CA ASP A 68 -11.63 14.54 8.53
C ASP A 68 -10.95 14.30 9.89
N GLU A 69 -10.75 15.37 10.65
CA GLU A 69 -10.06 15.33 11.94
C GLU A 69 -10.75 14.44 12.98
N GLN A 70 -12.09 14.35 12.94
CA GLN A 70 -12.85 13.53 13.87
C GLN A 70 -12.58 12.05 13.59
N THR A 71 -12.68 11.64 12.33
CA THR A 71 -12.38 10.27 11.89
C THR A 71 -10.94 9.87 12.19
N LEU A 72 -9.97 10.78 12.01
CA LEU A 72 -8.57 10.52 12.40
C LEU A 72 -8.40 10.31 13.91
N THR A 73 -9.11 11.10 14.72
CA THR A 73 -9.07 10.99 16.18
C THR A 73 -9.67 9.68 16.67
N ASP A 74 -10.79 9.27 16.07
CA ASP A 74 -11.45 8.00 16.38
C ASP A 74 -10.55 6.82 16.01
N PHE A 75 -9.92 6.86 14.83
CA PHE A 75 -8.93 5.86 14.41
C PHE A 75 -7.74 5.77 15.38
N ALA A 76 -7.19 6.90 15.82
CA ALA A 76 -6.09 6.94 16.78
C ALA A 76 -6.48 6.34 18.14
N THR A 77 -7.74 6.52 18.56
CA THR A 77 -8.27 5.92 19.79
C THR A 77 -8.37 4.40 19.67
N LEU A 78 -8.96 3.90 18.58
CA LEU A 78 -9.06 2.45 18.32
C LEU A 78 -7.68 1.78 18.21
N LEU A 79 -6.72 2.46 17.56
CA LEU A 79 -5.36 1.97 17.46
C LEU A 79 -4.71 1.78 18.84
N ARG A 80 -4.94 2.73 19.76
CA ARG A 80 -4.43 2.65 21.13
C ARG A 80 -5.09 1.50 21.91
N GLU A 81 -6.39 1.31 21.77
CA GLU A 81 -7.11 0.21 22.44
C GLU A 81 -6.58 -1.15 22.00
N VAL A 82 -6.36 -1.36 20.70
CA VAL A 82 -5.78 -2.60 20.17
C VAL A 82 -4.36 -2.85 20.68
N GLN A 83 -3.53 -1.81 20.77
CA GLN A 83 -2.18 -1.93 21.33
C GLN A 83 -2.22 -2.34 22.81
N GLN A 84 -3.11 -1.71 23.59
CA GLN A 84 -3.30 -2.01 25.01
C GLN A 84 -3.85 -3.43 25.25
N GLU A 85 -4.73 -3.93 24.38
CA GLU A 85 -5.22 -5.30 24.43
C GLU A 85 -4.10 -6.30 24.08
N SER A 86 -3.26 -5.98 23.11
CA SER A 86 -2.11 -6.81 22.70
C SER A 86 -1.02 -6.91 23.78
N GLU A 87 -0.94 -5.93 24.67
CA GLU A 87 0.02 -5.87 25.80
C GLU A 87 -0.48 -6.58 27.06
N GLN A 88 -1.75 -6.99 27.11
CA GLN A 88 -2.27 -7.80 28.23
C GLN A 88 -2.06 -9.30 27.94
N PRO A 89 -1.28 -10.03 28.77
CA PRO A 89 -0.95 -11.44 28.56
C PRO A 89 -2.13 -12.39 28.82
#